data_AF-A0A7Z7Y945-F1
#
_entry.id   AF-A0A7Z7Y945-F1
#
_cell.length_a   1.000
_cell.length_b   1.000
_cell.length_c   1.000
_cell.angle_alpha   90.00
_cell.angle_beta   90.00
_cell.angle_gamma   90.00
#
_symmetry.space_group_name_H-M   'P 1'
#
loop_
_entity.id
_entity.type
_entity.pdbx_description
1 polymer ?
#
loop_
_entity_poly.entity_id
_entity_poly.type
_entity_poly.pdbx_seq_one_letter_code
_entity_poly.pdbx_strand_id
1 'polypeptide(L)'
;MGSCAAPSAKGDDKFITTDYLQQCPIKGFEVMRALRKGQARPWCLQPGIRGEVRLVERAFGIGPSALTEAMGMLNHHFAAAA
;
A
#
# COMPACT_ATOMS: atom_id res chain seq x y z
N MET A 1 2.16 -6.76 22.53
CA MET A 1 2.16 -5.47 21.81
C MET A 1 3.60 -5.01 21.73
N GLY A 2 4.28 -5.34 20.63
CA GLY A 2 5.66 -4.94 20.38
C GLY A 2 5.73 -3.48 19.98
N SER A 3 6.72 -2.79 20.50
CA SER A 3 6.91 -1.35 20.47
C SER A 3 6.97 -0.77 19.06
N CYS A 4 6.11 0.21 18.77
CA CYS A 4 6.42 1.21 17.75
C CYS A 4 7.55 2.09 18.32
N ALA A 5 8.74 1.96 17.73
CA ALA A 5 9.88 2.80 18.07
C ALA A 5 9.52 4.27 17.80
N ALA A 6 9.54 5.09 18.85
CA ALA A 6 9.41 6.54 18.74
C ALA A 6 10.73 7.12 18.20
N PRO A 7 10.73 7.86 17.07
CA PRO A 7 11.90 8.63 16.69
C PRO A 7 12.03 9.84 17.63
N SER A 8 13.20 9.92 18.27
CA SER A 8 13.58 10.93 19.25
C SER A 8 13.37 12.36 18.76
N ALA A 9 12.70 13.15 19.59
CA ALA A 9 12.47 14.58 19.41
C ALA A 9 13.78 15.38 19.33
N LYS A 10 13.99 16.08 18.22
CA LYS A 10 14.82 17.28 18.14
C LYS A 10 14.36 18.13 16.94
N GLY A 11 13.41 19.02 17.18
CA GLY A 11 13.40 20.31 16.48
C GLY A 11 12.23 20.72 15.59
N ASP A 12 11.27 19.86 15.22
CA ASP A 12 10.26 20.22 14.20
C ASP A 12 8.80 19.95 14.61
N ASP A 13 8.42 20.36 15.81
CA ASP A 13 7.06 20.19 16.34
C ASP A 13 6.08 21.29 15.87
N LYS A 14 6.13 21.62 14.57
CA LYS A 14 5.20 22.59 13.94
C LYS A 14 4.64 22.15 12.59
N PHE A 15 5.08 20.99 12.07
CA PHE A 15 4.60 20.44 10.79
C PHE A 15 3.95 19.05 10.91
N ILE A 16 3.92 18.43 12.09
CA ILE A 16 3.49 17.03 12.23
C ILE A 16 1.97 16.86 12.41
N THR A 17 1.20 17.93 12.64
CA THR A 17 -0.23 17.77 12.95
C THR A 17 -1.17 17.95 11.75
N THR A 18 -0.75 18.57 10.65
CA THR A 18 -1.66 18.80 9.51
C THR A 18 -1.38 17.89 8.31
N ASP A 19 -0.11 17.62 7.99
CA ASP A 19 0.23 16.88 6.77
C ASP A 19 0.00 15.37 6.95
N TYR A 20 0.36 14.80 8.10
CA TYR A 20 0.09 13.39 8.40
C TYR A 20 -1.40 13.05 8.52
N LEU A 21 -2.19 13.93 9.14
CA LEU A 21 -3.63 13.71 9.31
C LEU A 21 -4.44 13.92 8.03
N GLN A 22 -4.00 14.80 7.12
CA GLN A 22 -4.66 15.00 5.82
C GLN A 22 -4.39 13.86 4.83
N GLN A 23 -3.26 13.16 4.95
CA GLN A 23 -2.92 12.05 4.08
C GLN A 23 -3.81 10.82 4.30
N CYS A 24 -4.33 10.60 5.51
CA CYS A 24 -5.16 9.43 5.82
C CYS A 24 -6.54 9.43 5.13
N PRO A 25 -7.37 10.50 5.17
CA PRO A 25 -8.68 10.49 4.51
C PRO A 25 -8.59 10.80 3.01
N ILE A 26 -7.70 11.70 2.58
CA ILE A 26 -7.66 12.17 1.19
C ILE A 26 -7.15 11.06 0.26
N LYS A 27 -6.02 10.42 0.60
CA LYS A 27 -5.45 9.32 -0.21
C LYS A 27 -6.40 8.12 -0.27
N GLY A 28 -7.08 7.81 0.83
CA GLY A 28 -8.02 6.69 0.89
C GLY A 28 -9.26 6.87 0.02
N PHE A 29 -9.88 8.05 0.06
CA PHE A 29 -11.02 8.35 -0.79
C PHE A 29 -10.65 8.35 -2.27
N GLU A 30 -9.47 8.86 -2.63
CA GLU A 30 -9.01 8.88 -4.01
C GLU A 30 -8.73 7.47 -4.56
N VAL A 31 -8.06 6.62 -3.77
CA VAL A 31 -7.81 5.22 -4.11
C VAL A 31 -9.14 4.44 -4.26
N MET A 32 -10.05 4.59 -3.29
CA MET A 32 -11.38 3.96 -3.34
C MET A 32 -12.21 4.46 -4.54
N ARG A 33 -12.11 5.74 -4.90
CA ARG A 33 -12.78 6.31 -6.07
C ARG A 33 -12.16 5.80 -7.38
N ALA A 34 -10.83 5.70 -7.45
CA ALA A 34 -10.12 5.17 -8.60
C ALA A 34 -10.44 3.68 -8.83
N LEU A 35 -10.57 2.90 -7.76
CA LEU A 35 -11.05 1.51 -7.80
C LEU A 35 -12.49 1.42 -8.29
N ARG A 36 -13.40 2.21 -7.72
CA ARG A 36 -14.83 2.22 -8.11
C ARG A 36 -15.03 2.60 -9.58
N LYS A 37 -14.21 3.52 -10.11
CA LYS A 37 -14.22 3.92 -11.53
C LYS A 37 -13.45 2.96 -12.44
N GLY A 38 -12.82 1.91 -11.90
CA GLY A 38 -11.99 0.97 -12.64
C GLY A 38 -10.66 1.54 -13.15
N GLN A 39 -10.34 2.80 -12.85
CA GLN A 39 -9.09 3.46 -13.28
C GLN A 39 -7.84 2.86 -12.60
N ALA A 40 -8.04 2.20 -11.47
CA ALA A 40 -7.00 1.53 -10.70
C ALA A 40 -6.70 0.09 -11.16
N ARG A 41 -7.53 -0.49 -12.04
CA ARG A 41 -7.35 -1.86 -12.55
C ARG A 41 -6.01 -2.11 -13.28
N PRO A 42 -5.46 -1.18 -14.08
CA PRO A 42 -4.15 -1.37 -14.72
C PRO A 42 -2.99 -1.53 -13.73
N TRP A 43 -3.18 -1.08 -12.49
CA TRP A 43 -2.17 -1.14 -11.43
C TRP A 43 -2.26 -2.40 -10.57
N CYS A 44 -3.33 -3.20 -10.75
CA CYS A 44 -3.50 -4.46 -10.05
C CYS A 44 -2.57 -5.52 -10.65
N LEU A 45 -1.65 -6.02 -9.82
CA LEU A 45 -0.71 -7.06 -10.24
C LEU A 45 -1.37 -8.45 -10.35
N GLN A 46 -2.50 -8.63 -9.66
CA GLN A 46 -3.28 -9.85 -9.64
C GLN A 46 -4.70 -9.60 -10.13
N PRO A 47 -5.33 -10.58 -10.79
CA PRO A 47 -6.73 -10.49 -11.13
C PRO A 47 -7.63 -10.65 -9.88
N GLY A 48 -8.80 -10.01 -9.94
CA GLY A 48 -9.84 -10.12 -8.91
C GLY A 48 -9.58 -9.30 -7.65
N ILE A 49 -10.35 -9.61 -6.59
CA ILE A 49 -10.40 -8.84 -5.34
C ILE A 49 -9.02 -8.78 -4.65
N ARG A 50 -8.22 -9.86 -4.74
CA ARG A 50 -6.87 -9.89 -4.15
C ARG A 50 -5.94 -8.82 -4.72
N GLY A 51 -6.03 -8.55 -6.03
CA GLY A 51 -5.24 -7.50 -6.68
C GLY A 51 -5.67 -6.10 -6.26
N GLU A 52 -6.98 -5.88 -6.13
CA GLU A 52 -7.53 -4.60 -5.66
C GLU A 52 -7.13 -4.33 -4.20
N VAL A 53 -7.24 -5.31 -3.32
CA VAL A 53 -6.80 -5.20 -1.91
C VAL A 53 -5.32 -4.88 -1.83
N ARG A 54 -4.46 -5.59 -2.56
CA ARG A 54 -3.01 -5.32 -2.53
C ARG A 54 -2.64 -3.98 -3.12
N LEU A 55 -3.39 -3.48 -4.10
CA LEU A 55 -3.22 -2.12 -4.60
C LEU A 55 -3.53 -1.09 -3.50
N VAL A 56 -4.63 -1.28 -2.76
CA VAL A 56 -4.99 -0.43 -1.61
C VAL A 56 -3.88 -0.47 -0.57
N GLU A 57 -3.47 -1.65 -0.12
CA GLU A 57 -2.42 -1.80 0.89
C GLU A 57 -1.11 -1.11 0.47
N ARG A 58 -0.77 -1.15 -0.82
CA ARG A 58 0.42 -0.50 -1.38
C ARG A 58 0.29 1.01 -1.43
N ALA A 59 -0.91 1.53 -1.73
CA ALA A 59 -1.17 2.97 -1.70
C ALA A 59 -1.08 3.58 -0.29
N PHE A 60 -1.34 2.77 0.74
CA PHE A 60 -1.19 3.16 2.13
C PHE A 60 0.15 2.76 2.77
N GLY A 61 1.02 2.03 2.04
CA GLY A 61 2.31 1.56 2.57
C GLY A 61 2.20 0.49 3.67
N ILE A 62 1.06 -0.18 3.77
CA ILE A 62 0.79 -1.22 4.78
C ILE A 62 1.14 -2.62 4.23
N GLY A 63 1.10 -2.77 2.90
CA GLY A 63 1.34 -4.05 2.22
C GLY A 63 2.71 -4.19 1.57
N PRO A 64 3.00 -5.38 1.02
CA PRO A 64 4.23 -5.63 0.28
C PRO A 64 4.31 -4.75 -0.97
N SER A 65 5.55 -4.40 -1.34
CA SER A 65 5.81 -3.67 -2.58
C SER A 65 5.39 -4.48 -3.81
N ALA A 66 5.16 -3.79 -4.93
CA ALA A 66 4.86 -4.43 -6.22
C ALA A 66 5.93 -5.45 -6.63
N LEU A 67 7.19 -5.13 -6.34
CA LEU A 67 8.34 -5.97 -6.66
C LEU A 67 8.34 -7.25 -5.82
N THR A 68 8.16 -7.13 -4.51
CA THR A 68 8.08 -8.28 -3.59
C THR A 68 6.95 -9.22 -4.00
N GLU A 69 5.82 -8.64 -4.38
CA GLU A 69 4.67 -9.38 -4.86
C GLU A 69 4.93 -10.13 -6.18
N ALA A 70 5.51 -9.44 -7.17
CA ALA A 70 5.87 -10.02 -8.45
C ALA A 70 6.87 -11.18 -8.28
N MET A 71 7.86 -10.99 -7.41
CA MET A 71 8.88 -12.00 -7.10
C MET A 71 8.24 -13.25 -6.48
N GLY A 72 7.28 -13.08 -5.57
CA GLY A 72 6.52 -14.19 -5.01
C GLY A 72 5.73 -14.97 -6.07
N MET A 73 5.10 -14.27 -7.01
CA MET A 73 4.37 -14.90 -8.12
C MET A 73 5.30 -15.69 -9.04
N LEU A 74 6.45 -15.12 -9.40
CA LEU A 74 7.48 -15.80 -10.19
C LEU A 74 7.97 -17.06 -9.48
N ASN A 75 8.29 -16.94 -8.19
CA ASN A 75 8.77 -18.08 -7.41
C ASN A 75 7.72 -19.21 -7.35
N HIS A 76 6.44 -18.89 -7.16
CA HIS A 76 5.37 -19.88 -7.23
C HIS A 76 5.24 -20.53 -8.60
N HIS A 77 5.41 -19.76 -9.69
CA HIS A 77 5.37 -20.29 -11.04
C HIS A 77 6.52 -21.27 -11.30
N PHE A 78 7.74 -20.94 -10.84
CA PHE A 78 8.89 -21.85 -10.94
C PHE A 78 8.72 -23.10 -10.07
N ALA A 79 8.21 -22.95 -8.84
CA ALA A 79 7.96 -24.07 -7.95
C ALA A 79 6.84 -25.02 -8.46
N ALA A 80 5.87 -24.51 -9.22
CA ALA A 80 4.83 -25.32 -9.84
C ALA A 80 5.26 -25.96 -11.17
N ALA A 81 6.36 -25.48 -11.77
CA ALA A 81 6.90 -25.98 -13.03
C ALA A 81 8.01 -27.04 -12.84
N ALA A 82 8.42 -27.29 -11.59
CA ALA A 82 9.36 -28.33 -11.18
C ALA A 82 8.62 -29.57 -10.66
#